data_AF-A0A930MXX6-F1
#
_entry.id   AF-A0A930MXX6-F1
#
_cell.length_a   1.000
_cell.length_b   1.000
_cell.length_c   1.000
_cell.angle_alpha   90.00
_cell.angle_beta   90.00
_cell.angle_gamma   90.00
#
_symmetry.space_group_name_H-M   'P 1'
#
loop_
_entity.id
_entity.type
_entity.pdbx_description
1 polymer ?
#
loop_
_entity_poly.entity_id
_entity_poly.type
_entity_poly.pdbx_seq_one_letter_code
_entity_poly.pdbx_strand_id
1 'polypeptide(L)'
;MEMMLVMAVFFALLFLGVPIAYGLIASSMLYIVAFSKVPMIIVAQQILKGVDSFTLLAVPFFIIAGSLMQAGGISQKIVDFAKKLVGHLPGGLAVVTTLASMI
;
A
#
# COMPACT_ATOMS: atom_id res chain seq x y z
N MET A 1 17.93 -27.63 -4.78
CA MET A 1 17.14 -28.28 -3.71
C MET A 1 16.54 -27.24 -2.77
N GLU A 2 17.37 -26.33 -2.26
CA GLU A 2 17.03 -25.07 -1.57
C GLU A 2 15.73 -24.37 -2.04
N MET A 3 15.64 -24.02 -3.32
CA MET A 3 14.50 -23.28 -3.89
C MET A 3 13.18 -24.07 -3.91
N MET A 4 13.26 -25.40 -4.02
CA MET A 4 12.10 -26.28 -4.05
C MET A 4 11.41 -26.33 -2.68
N LEU A 5 12.20 -26.23 -1.60
CA LEU A 5 11.69 -26.20 -0.23
C LEU A 5 10.90 -24.92 0.04
N VAL A 6 11.39 -23.76 -0.39
CA VAL A 6 10.66 -22.49 -0.24
C VAL A 6 9.32 -22.54 -0.96
N MET A 7 9.31 -23.03 -2.21
CA MET A 7 8.08 -23.16 -2.98
C MET A 7 7.10 -24.15 -2.35
N ALA A 8 7.58 -25.31 -1.89
CA ALA A 8 6.73 -26.31 -1.24
C ALA A 8 6.06 -25.75 0.03
N VAL A 9 6.83 -25.08 0.90
CA VAL A 9 6.29 -24.46 2.13
C VAL A 9 5.33 -23.32 1.81
N PHE A 10 5.65 -22.48 0.82
CA PHE A 10 4.78 -21.39 0.40
C PHE A 10 3.42 -21.89 -0.10
N PHE A 11 3.40 -22.88 -1.01
CA PHE A 11 2.15 -23.44 -1.51
C PHE A 11 1.37 -24.18 -0.42
N ALA A 12 2.05 -24.90 0.48
CA ALA A 12 1.39 -25.53 1.62
C ALA A 12 0.65 -24.51 2.51
N LEU A 13 1.31 -23.38 2.82
CA LEU A 13 0.69 -22.28 3.59
C LEU A 13 -0.47 -21.62 2.85
N LEU A 14 -0.35 -21.48 1.52
CA LEU A 14 -1.42 -20.92 0.69
C LEU A 14 -2.65 -21.82 0.67
N PHE A 15 -2.49 -23.14 0.55
CA PHE A 15 -3.59 -24.10 0.64
C PHE A 15 -4.23 -24.17 2.03
N LEU A 16 -3.48 -23.84 3.09
CA LEU A 16 -4.00 -23.67 4.45
C LEU A 16 -4.78 -22.36 4.66
N GLY A 17 -4.90 -21.51 3.63
CA GLY A 17 -5.65 -20.25 3.69
C GLY A 17 -4.90 -19.09 4.36
N VAL A 18 -3.58 -19.22 4.54
CA VAL A 18 -2.75 -18.13 5.08
C VAL A 18 -2.65 -17.00 4.04
N PRO A 19 -2.82 -15.71 4.42
CA PRO A 19 -2.65 -14.61 3.49
C PRO A 19 -1.25 -14.63 2.85
N ILE A 20 -1.19 -14.33 1.55
CA ILE A 20 0.00 -14.48 0.70
C ILE A 20 1.24 -13.82 1.31
N ALA A 21 1.08 -12.63 1.90
CA ALA A 21 2.18 -11.89 2.55
C ALA A 21 2.84 -12.71 3.67
N TYR A 22 2.04 -13.32 4.56
CA TYR A 22 2.56 -14.15 5.64
C TYR A 22 3.16 -15.45 5.12
N GLY A 23 2.57 -16.02 4.06
CA GLY A 23 3.12 -17.19 3.38
C GLY A 23 4.54 -16.95 2.86
N LEU A 24 4.76 -15.83 2.17
CA LEU A 24 6.08 -15.44 1.64
C LEU A 24 7.11 -15.18 2.75
N ILE A 25 6.71 -14.50 3.82
CA ILE A 25 7.59 -14.21 4.96
C ILE A 25 8.00 -15.53 5.65
N ALA A 26 7.02 -16.39 5.96
CA ALA A 26 7.27 -17.63 6.68
C ALA A 26 8.13 -18.61 5.88
N SER A 27 7.85 -18.80 4.58
CA SER A 27 8.66 -19.70 3.73
C SER A 27 10.10 -19.21 3.56
N SER A 28 10.28 -17.89 3.43
CA SER A 28 11.60 -17.26 3.29
C SER A 28 12.40 -17.29 4.60
N MET A 29 11.75 -17.03 5.74
CA MET A 29 12.37 -17.10 7.06
C MET A 29 12.80 -18.52 7.41
N LEU A 30 11.94 -19.51 7.14
CA LEU A 30 12.25 -20.92 7.41
C LEU A 30 13.50 -21.37 6.63
N TYR A 31 13.63 -20.93 5.38
CA TYR A 31 14.82 -21.17 4.56
C TYR A 31 16.08 -20.52 5.13
N ILE A 32 15.99 -19.25 5.54
CA ILE A 32 17.13 -18.52 6.11
C ILE A 32 17.65 -19.22 7.36
N VAL A 33 16.76 -19.69 8.24
CA VAL A 33 17.13 -20.37 9.48
C VAL A 33 17.66 -21.79 9.24
N ALA A 34 17.07 -22.53 8.30
CA ALA A 34 17.39 -23.94 8.12
C ALA A 34 18.60 -24.22 7.20
N PHE A 35 18.88 -23.36 6.22
CA PHE A 35 19.86 -23.66 5.16
C PHE A 35 20.87 -22.54 4.89
N SER A 36 20.58 -21.31 5.28
CA SER A 36 21.37 -20.18 4.81
C SER A 36 22.54 -19.86 5.74
N LYS A 37 23.76 -19.85 5.19
CA LYS A 37 24.95 -19.23 5.82
C LYS A 37 25.01 -17.72 5.58
N VAL A 38 23.92 -17.13 5.09
CA VAL A 38 23.87 -15.69 4.82
C VAL A 38 23.95 -14.94 6.15
N PRO A 39 24.91 -14.00 6.29
CA PRO A 39 24.99 -13.14 7.46
C PRO A 39 23.65 -12.45 7.74
N MET A 40 23.15 -12.55 8.97
CA MET A 40 21.86 -11.97 9.35
C MET A 40 21.79 -10.46 9.11
N ILE A 41 22.94 -9.78 9.06
CA ILE A 41 23.05 -8.38 8.65
C ILE A 41 22.54 -8.12 7.23
N ILE A 42 22.75 -9.04 6.28
CA ILE A 42 22.26 -8.90 4.89
C ILE A 42 20.74 -9.02 4.85
N VAL A 43 20.17 -9.93 5.65
CA VAL A 43 18.71 -10.09 5.78
C VAL A 43 18.08 -8.82 6.35
N ALA A 44 18.66 -8.27 7.41
CA ALA A 44 18.20 -7.02 8.00
C ALA A 44 18.28 -5.83 7.00
N GLN A 45 19.37 -5.73 6.24
CA GLN A 45 19.51 -4.73 5.19
C GLN A 45 18.45 -4.86 4.10
N GLN A 46 18.11 -6.10 3.70
CA GLN A 46 17.11 -6.32 2.65
C GLN A 46 15.70 -5.95 3.12
N ILE A 47 15.36 -6.21 4.39
CA ILE A 47 14.09 -5.77 4.99
C ILE A 47 14.03 -4.24 5.04
N LEU A 48 15.10 -3.57 5.50
CA LEU A 48 15.16 -2.11 5.55
C LEU A 48 15.01 -1.47 4.16
N LYS A 49 15.66 -2.02 3.13
CA LYS A 49 15.47 -1.57 1.74
C LYS A 49 14.02 -1.66 1.24
N GLY A 50 13.25 -2.62 1.74
CA GLY A 50 11.83 -2.73 1.41
C GLY A 50 10.97 -1.62 2.03
N VAL A 51 11.35 -1.17 3.24
CA VAL A 51 10.69 -0.09 3.97
C VAL A 51 11.12 1.29 3.45
N ASP A 52 12.38 1.43 3.04
CA ASP A 52 12.91 2.62 2.36
C ASP A 52 12.48 2.69 0.88
N SER A 53 11.21 2.38 0.61
CA SER A 53 10.62 2.53 -0.72
C SER A 53 10.13 3.96 -0.93
N PHE A 54 10.52 4.58 -2.05
CA PHE A 54 10.00 5.87 -2.49
C PHE A 54 8.46 5.90 -2.54
N THR A 55 7.83 4.75 -2.80
CA THR A 55 6.37 4.60 -2.78
C THR A 55 5.78 4.81 -1.39
N LEU A 56 6.44 4.33 -0.33
CA LEU A 56 5.96 4.51 1.05
C LEU A 56 6.06 5.98 1.48
N LEU A 57 7.03 6.71 0.93
CA LEU A 57 7.20 8.14 1.13
C LEU A 57 6.05 8.96 0.51
N ALA A 58 5.35 8.42 -0.49
CA ALA A 58 4.14 9.05 -1.03
C ALA A 58 3.04 9.20 0.03
N VAL A 59 2.91 8.27 0.98
CA VAL A 59 1.88 8.32 2.04
C VAL A 59 1.98 9.59 2.90
N PRO A 60 3.11 9.90 3.58
CA PRO A 60 3.22 11.12 4.37
C PRO A 60 3.12 12.37 3.50
N PHE A 61 3.63 12.37 2.27
CA PHE A 61 3.48 13.51 1.37
C PHE A 61 2.04 13.75 0.93
N PHE A 62 1.25 12.71 0.65
CA PHE A 62 -0.18 12.87 0.37
C PHE A 62 -0.95 13.36 1.60
N ILE A 63 -0.59 12.93 2.81
CA ILE A 63 -1.18 13.45 4.04
C ILE A 63 -0.88 14.95 4.21
N ILE A 64 0.38 15.36 3.99
CA ILE A 64 0.77 16.78 4.07
C ILE A 64 0.06 17.58 2.98
N ALA A 65 0.04 17.12 1.74
CA ALA A 65 -0.65 17.79 0.64
C ALA A 65 -2.16 17.93 0.94
N GLY A 66 -2.81 16.87 1.41
CA GLY A 66 -4.22 16.91 1.80
C GLY A 66 -4.51 17.88 2.93
N SER A 67 -3.68 17.89 3.99
CA SER A 67 -3.84 18.85 5.09
C SER A 67 -3.59 20.30 4.64
N LEU A 68 -2.64 20.53 3.73
CA LEU A 68 -2.39 21.84 3.14
C LEU A 68 -3.57 22.30 2.27
N MET A 69 -4.16 21.42 1.48
CA MET A 69 -5.36 21.72 0.68
C MET A 69 -6.55 22.07 1.57
N GLN A 70 -6.72 21.34 2.67
CA GLN A 70 -7.77 21.60 3.66
C GLN A 70 -7.57 22.96 4.33
N ALA A 71 -6.37 23.22 4.87
CA ALA A 71 -6.04 24.46 5.57
C ALA A 71 -6.04 25.68 4.64
N GLY A 72 -5.58 25.52 3.40
CA GLY A 72 -5.60 26.57 2.37
C GLY A 72 -6.97 26.80 1.73
N GLY A 73 -8.00 26.06 2.13
CA GLY A 73 -9.36 26.16 1.57
C GLY A 73 -9.48 25.70 0.11
N ILE A 74 -8.46 25.04 -0.43
CA ILE A 74 -8.46 24.51 -1.81
C ILE A 74 -9.51 23.42 -1.94
N SER A 75 -9.59 22.50 -0.96
CA SER A 75 -10.59 21.42 -0.96
C SER A 75 -12.02 21.97 -1.05
N GLN A 76 -12.31 23.06 -0.32
CA GLN A 76 -13.62 23.70 -0.36
C GLN A 76 -13.91 24.32 -1.74
N LYS A 77 -12.92 25.00 -2.34
CA LYS A 77 -13.04 25.59 -3.68
C LYS A 77 -13.29 24.53 -4.76
N ILE A 78 -12.66 23.36 -4.66
CA ILE A 78 -12.89 22.22 -5.58
C ILE A 78 -14.33 21.72 -5.46
N VAL A 79 -14.83 21.54 -4.24
CA VAL A 79 -16.22 21.11 -4.00
C VAL A 79 -17.21 22.14 -4.53
N ASP A 80 -16.98 23.43 -4.27
CA ASP A 80 -17.86 24.51 -4.75
C ASP A 80 -17.86 24.60 -6.28
N PHE A 81 -16.71 24.34 -6.93
CA PHE A 81 -16.60 24.25 -8.38
C PHE A 81 -17.41 23.08 -8.94
N ALA A 82 -17.24 21.88 -8.40
CA ALA A 82 -18.02 20.70 -8.81
C ALA A 82 -19.52 20.91 -8.59
N LYS A 83 -19.90 21.53 -7.46
CA LYS A 83 -21.31 21.88 -7.16
C LYS A 83 -21.92 22.83 -8.18
N LYS A 84 -21.17 23.79 -8.70
CA LYS A 84 -21.64 24.70 -9.76
C LYS A 84 -21.84 23.99 -11.10
N LEU A 85 -21.05 22.95 -11.39
CA LEU A 85 -21.14 22.23 -12.67
C LEU A 85 -22.30 21.23 -12.70
N VAL A 86 -22.53 20.49 -11.62
CA VAL A 86 -23.45 19.34 -11.62
C VAL A 86 -24.43 19.31 -10.46
N GLY A 87 -24.39 20.27 -9.54
CA GLY A 87 -25.20 20.25 -8.32
C GLY A 87 -26.71 20.34 -8.54
N HIS A 88 -27.15 20.78 -9.73
CA HIS A 88 -28.57 20.86 -10.11
C HIS A 88 -29.14 19.53 -10.63
N LEU A 89 -28.31 18.50 -10.82
CA LEU A 89 -28.75 17.18 -11.27
C LEU A 89 -29.41 16.40 -10.13
N PRO A 90 -30.36 15.49 -10.42
CA PRO A 90 -30.92 14.59 -9.42
C PRO A 90 -29.81 13.71 -8.80
N GLY A 91 -29.79 13.57 -7.48
CA GLY A 91 -28.66 12.96 -6.77
C GLY A 91 -27.43 13.86 -6.67
N GLY A 92 -27.58 15.17 -6.88
CA GLY A 92 -26.48 16.13 -7.07
C GLY A 92 -25.36 16.07 -6.04
N LEU A 93 -25.62 15.77 -4.76
CA LEU A 93 -24.55 15.61 -3.78
C LEU A 93 -23.60 14.45 -4.13
N ALA A 94 -24.13 13.29 -4.53
CA ALA A 94 -23.32 12.14 -4.92
C ALA A 94 -22.48 12.45 -6.17
N VAL A 95 -23.11 13.07 -7.18
CA VAL A 95 -22.43 13.45 -8.43
C VAL A 95 -21.32 14.48 -8.17
N VAL A 96 -21.57 15.44 -7.28
CA VAL A 96 -20.58 16.45 -6.85
C VAL A 96 -19.41 15.78 -6.12
N THR A 97 -19.66 14.85 -5.19
CA THR A 97 -18.58 14.16 -4.48
C THR A 97 -17.71 13.32 -5.41
N THR A 98 -18.31 12.61 -6.37
CA THR A 98 -17.55 11.83 -7.35
C THR A 98 -16.69 12.75 -8.23
N LEU A 99 -17.26 13.81 -8.79
CA LEU A 99 -16.51 14.75 -9.62
C LEU A 99 -15.43 15.49 -8.85
N ALA A 100 -15.71 15.93 -7.63
CA ALA A 100 -14.72 16.57 -6.75
C ALA A 100 -13.57 15.63 -6.39
N SER A 101 -13.79 14.31 -6.37
CA SER A 101 -12.74 13.31 -6.10
C SER A 101 -11.93 12.94 -7.34
N MET A 102 -12.40 13.28 -8.55
CA MET A 102 -11.67 13.10 -9.80
C MET A 102 -10.76 14.30 -10.14
N ILE A 103 -10.97 15.44 -9.47
CA ILE A 103 -10.21 16.68 -9.61
C ILE A 103 -9.08 16.70 -8.60
#